data_AF-A0A520CAX9-F1
#
_entry.id   AF-A0A520CAX9-F1
#
_cell.length_a   1.000
_cell.length_b   1.000
_cell.length_c   1.000
_cell.angle_alpha   90.00
_cell.angle_beta   90.00
_cell.angle_gamma   90.00
#
_symmetry.space_group_name_H-M   'P 1'
#
loop_
_entity.id
_entity.type
_entity.pdbx_description
1 polymer ?
#
loop_
_entity_poly.entity_id
_entity_poly.type
_entity_poly.pdbx_seq_one_letter_code
_entity_poly.pdbx_strand_id
1 'polypeptide(L)'
;MQKTEGLNWIHNLRTKWIIFRLLSIIAISLAITLVLSAIAVNILHLTIWTVPLVFLTVTTIILLINPVWKTSYNDVTRFVNNKYPEVEESADLLLLDDKELPMLQQFQRDKIEAVIPSLQNPKEIKGKIYSAALILIIALISSYGISKIPEIKHNQNQTTKEQSLIPAIKENILPEISDFNLTISPPTYTQKAARKQKTFSIKLEDGAKVNWQIETNIPVEK
;
A
#
# COMPACT_ATOMS: atom_id res chain seq x y z
N MET A 1 15.44 -43.46 5.36
CA MET A 1 16.49 -42.46 5.64
C MET A 1 16.20 -41.86 6.99
N GLN A 2 16.95 -42.22 8.02
CA GLN A 2 16.88 -41.53 9.32
C GLN A 2 17.58 -40.19 9.14
N LYS A 3 16.88 -39.08 9.37
CA LYS A 3 17.50 -37.75 9.32
C LYS A 3 18.33 -37.58 10.58
N THR A 4 19.61 -37.26 10.41
CA THR A 4 20.54 -36.91 11.50
C THR A 4 20.06 -35.66 12.24
N GLU A 5 20.42 -35.54 13.53
CA GLU A 5 20.02 -34.39 14.35
C GLU A 5 20.60 -33.08 13.79
N GLY A 6 21.82 -33.12 13.26
CA GLY A 6 22.47 -31.99 12.60
C GLY A 6 21.71 -31.45 11.38
N LEU A 7 21.22 -32.34 10.52
CA LEU A 7 20.45 -31.94 9.34
C LEU A 7 19.14 -31.25 9.74
N ASN A 8 18.45 -31.78 10.75
CA ASN A 8 17.23 -31.18 11.28
C ASN A 8 17.50 -29.80 11.89
N TRP A 9 18.64 -29.63 12.58
CA TRP A 9 19.04 -28.34 13.12
C TRP A 9 19.31 -27.30 12.03
N ILE A 10 20.08 -27.66 10.98
CA ILE A 10 20.31 -26.79 9.82
C ILE A 10 18.99 -26.43 9.12
N HIS A 11 18.09 -27.41 8.96
CA HIS A 11 16.76 -27.18 8.40
C HIS A 11 15.96 -26.15 9.22
N ASN A 12 15.92 -26.32 10.54
CA ASN A 12 15.22 -25.39 11.44
C ASN A 12 15.83 -23.98 11.40
N LEU A 13 17.16 -23.88 11.32
CA LEU A 13 17.87 -22.61 11.22
C LEU A 13 17.56 -21.90 9.89
N ARG A 14 17.57 -22.64 8.78
CA ARG A 14 17.14 -22.15 7.46
C ARG A 14 15.70 -21.64 7.49
N THR A 15 14.77 -22.42 8.03
CA THR A 15 13.35 -22.06 8.09
C THR A 15 13.13 -20.80 8.92
N LYS A 16 13.77 -20.69 10.09
CA LYS A 16 13.76 -19.46 10.89
C LYS A 16 14.28 -18.28 10.08
N TRP A 17 15.41 -18.44 9.40
CA TRP A 17 16.00 -17.36 8.61
C TRP A 17 15.07 -16.85 7.50
N ILE A 18 14.45 -17.78 6.77
CA ILE A 18 13.46 -17.48 5.73
C ILE A 18 12.25 -16.75 6.32
N ILE A 19 11.69 -17.25 7.44
CA ILE A 19 10.54 -16.63 8.11
C ILE A 19 10.87 -15.21 8.57
N PHE A 20 11.99 -15.00 9.26
CA PHE A 20 12.39 -13.66 9.72
C PHE A 20 12.62 -12.70 8.54
N ARG A 21 13.17 -13.20 7.43
CA ARG A 21 13.38 -12.40 6.21
C ARG A 21 12.06 -12.02 5.56
N LEU A 22 11.13 -12.97 5.41
CA LEU A 22 9.79 -12.72 4.88
C LEU A 22 9.02 -11.72 5.75
N LEU A 23 9.05 -11.90 7.07
CA LEU A 23 8.36 -11.01 8.00
C LEU A 23 8.93 -9.59 7.94
N SER A 24 10.26 -9.45 7.78
CA SER A 24 10.90 -8.15 7.55
C SER A 24 10.48 -7.50 6.23
N ILE A 25 10.41 -8.28 5.14
CA ILE A 25 9.97 -7.78 3.83
C ILE A 25 8.51 -7.32 3.89
N ILE A 26 7.63 -8.11 4.51
CA ILE A 26 6.23 -7.76 4.69
C ILE A 26 6.11 -6.45 5.46
N ALA A 27 6.82 -6.32 6.59
CA ALA A 27 6.81 -5.10 7.40
C ALA A 27 7.28 -3.86 6.61
N ILE A 28 8.37 -3.98 5.83
CA ILE A 28 8.88 -2.88 4.99
C ILE A 28 7.88 -2.53 3.88
N SER A 29 7.34 -3.54 3.19
CA SER A 29 6.35 -3.31 2.12
C SER A 29 5.08 -2.66 2.65
N LEU A 30 4.63 -3.03 3.84
CA LEU A 30 3.50 -2.41 4.52
C LEU A 30 3.80 -0.95 4.87
N ALA A 31 4.99 -0.67 5.42
CA ALA A 31 5.44 0.68 5.74
C ALA A 31 5.42 1.60 4.51
N ILE A 32 6.00 1.14 3.40
CA ILE A 32 6.04 1.87 2.13
C ILE A 32 4.63 2.09 1.59
N THR A 33 3.79 1.05 1.63
CA THR A 33 2.40 1.12 1.17
C THR A 33 1.60 2.14 1.98
N LEU A 34 1.73 2.15 3.31
CA LEU A 34 1.04 3.11 4.18
C LEU A 34 1.39 4.55 3.83
N VAL A 35 2.67 4.86 3.64
CA VAL A 35 3.11 6.21 3.26
C VAL A 35 2.61 6.57 1.86
N LEU A 36 2.76 5.69 0.87
CA LEU A 36 2.30 5.93 -0.51
C LEU A 36 0.78 6.10 -0.60
N SER A 37 0.02 5.26 0.10
CA SER A 37 -1.44 5.34 0.13
C SER A 37 -1.94 6.58 0.84
N ALA A 38 -1.32 7.00 1.95
CA ALA A 38 -1.65 8.27 2.60
C ALA A 38 -1.45 9.44 1.63
N ILE A 39 -0.37 9.44 0.85
CA ILE A 39 -0.12 10.46 -0.18
C ILE A 39 -1.15 10.37 -1.31
N ALA A 40 -1.41 9.17 -1.83
CA ALA A 40 -2.31 8.94 -2.96
C ALA A 40 -3.77 9.30 -2.65
N VAL A 41 -4.25 9.02 -1.43
CA VAL A 41 -5.62 9.34 -1.02
C VAL A 41 -5.75 10.83 -0.70
N ASN A 42 -4.79 11.44 0.03
CA ASN A 42 -4.91 12.83 0.47
C ASN A 42 -4.56 13.87 -0.62
N ILE A 43 -3.66 13.54 -1.56
CA ILE A 43 -3.19 14.50 -2.58
C ILE A 43 -3.81 14.24 -3.95
N LEU A 44 -3.89 12.97 -4.34
CA LEU A 44 -4.33 12.55 -5.68
C LEU A 44 -5.80 12.08 -5.70
N HIS A 45 -6.46 12.02 -4.54
CA HIS A 45 -7.84 11.54 -4.37
C HIS A 45 -8.12 10.19 -5.06
N LEU A 46 -7.13 9.30 -5.08
CA LEU A 46 -7.28 7.95 -5.60
C LEU A 46 -8.17 7.12 -4.67
N THR A 47 -8.91 6.18 -5.26
CA THR A 47 -9.78 5.28 -4.50
C THR A 47 -8.96 4.33 -3.62
N ILE A 48 -9.50 4.01 -2.43
CA ILE A 48 -8.90 3.07 -1.45
C ILE A 48 -8.59 1.68 -2.04
N TRP A 49 -9.25 1.29 -3.13
CA TRP A 49 -9.00 0.05 -3.87
C TRP A 49 -7.59 -0.02 -4.49
N THR A 50 -6.87 1.10 -4.60
CA THR A 50 -5.50 1.14 -5.11
C THR A 50 -4.46 0.64 -4.09
N VAL A 51 -4.77 0.67 -2.79
CA VAL A 51 -3.87 0.25 -1.70
C VAL A 51 -3.40 -1.21 -1.84
N PRO A 52 -4.28 -2.22 -2.02
CA PRO A 52 -3.82 -3.61 -2.17
C PRO A 52 -2.94 -3.81 -3.42
N LEU A 53 -3.18 -3.05 -4.50
CA LEU A 53 -2.37 -3.13 -5.72
C LEU A 53 -0.97 -2.56 -5.48
N VAL A 54 -0.86 -1.42 -4.79
CA VAL A 54 0.44 -0.83 -4.41
C VAL A 54 1.20 -1.77 -3.47
N PHE A 55 0.52 -2.38 -2.51
CA PHE A 55 1.14 -3.37 -1.63
C PHE A 55 1.72 -4.54 -2.42
N LEU A 56 0.90 -5.17 -3.28
CA LEU A 56 1.31 -6.34 -4.03
C LEU A 56 2.50 -6.04 -4.97
N THR A 57 2.48 -4.89 -5.63
CA THR A 57 3.57 -4.46 -6.53
C THR A 57 4.86 -4.23 -5.75
N VAL A 58 4.82 -3.48 -4.64
CA VAL A 58 6.00 -3.22 -3.78
C VAL A 58 6.56 -4.51 -3.20
N THR A 59 5.71 -5.38 -2.64
CA THR A 59 6.16 -6.68 -2.09
C THR A 59 6.81 -7.54 -3.18
N THR A 60 6.22 -7.58 -4.38
CA THR A 60 6.77 -8.35 -5.51
C THR A 60 8.13 -7.81 -5.93
N ILE A 61 8.29 -6.49 -6.07
CA ILE A 61 9.56 -5.86 -6.42
C ILE A 61 10.64 -6.19 -5.39
N ILE A 62 10.34 -6.04 -4.09
CA ILE A 62 11.31 -6.34 -3.02
C ILE A 62 11.70 -7.82 -3.03
N LEU A 63 10.75 -8.73 -3.25
CA LEU A 63 11.00 -10.16 -3.34
C LEU A 63 11.85 -10.54 -4.57
N LEU A 64 11.68 -9.86 -5.71
CA LEU A 64 12.51 -10.09 -6.90
C LEU A 64 13.96 -9.65 -6.69
N ILE A 65 14.18 -8.52 -6.00
CA ILE A 65 15.52 -8.01 -5.67
C ILE A 65 16.19 -8.88 -4.59
N ASN A 66 15.42 -9.32 -3.60
CA ASN A 66 15.88 -10.13 -2.47
C ASN A 66 15.17 -11.48 -2.41
N PRO A 67 15.45 -12.41 -3.35
CA PRO A 67 14.74 -13.67 -3.43
C PRO A 67 15.04 -14.53 -2.21
N VAL A 68 14.03 -14.74 -1.37
CA VAL A 68 14.15 -15.56 -0.16
C VAL A 68 14.22 -17.05 -0.51
N TRP A 69 13.67 -17.45 -1.66
CA TRP A 69 13.70 -18.81 -2.20
C TRP A 69 15.08 -19.28 -2.66
N LYS A 70 16.04 -18.38 -2.86
CA LYS A 70 17.41 -18.76 -3.24
C LYS A 70 18.27 -19.23 -2.07
N THR A 71 17.81 -19.06 -0.83
CA THR A 71 18.57 -19.47 0.37
C THR A 71 18.70 -21.00 0.40
N SER A 72 19.93 -21.47 0.13
CA SER A 72 20.29 -22.88 0.10
C SER A 72 20.76 -23.37 1.47
N TYR A 73 20.82 -24.69 1.66
CA TYR A 73 21.44 -25.30 2.84
C TYR A 73 22.94 -24.95 2.94
N ASN A 74 23.63 -24.83 1.81
CA ASN A 74 25.04 -24.44 1.77
C ASN A 74 25.28 -22.99 2.26
N ASP A 75 24.32 -22.09 2.04
CA ASP A 75 24.42 -20.72 2.56
C ASP A 75 24.35 -20.72 4.10
N VAL A 76 23.56 -21.66 4.65
CA VAL A 76 23.37 -21.81 6.09
C VAL A 76 24.58 -22.47 6.73
N THR A 77 25.14 -23.53 6.15
CA THR A 77 26.37 -24.15 6.64
C THR A 77 27.54 -23.19 6.57
N ARG A 78 27.68 -22.43 5.47
CA ARG A 78 28.68 -21.36 5.36
C ARG A 78 28.49 -20.29 6.44
N PHE A 79 27.26 -19.88 6.74
CA PHE A 79 26.99 -18.95 7.84
C PHE A 79 27.41 -19.54 9.19
N VAL A 80 27.09 -20.81 9.44
CA VAL A 80 27.44 -21.51 10.68
C VAL A 80 28.96 -21.60 10.85
N ASN A 81 29.68 -22.01 9.79
CA ASN A 81 31.14 -22.07 9.76
C ASN A 81 31.79 -20.73 10.14
N ASN A 82 31.31 -19.63 9.54
CA ASN A 82 31.85 -18.30 9.83
C ASN A 82 31.51 -17.79 11.23
N LYS A 83 30.39 -18.25 11.83
CA LYS A 83 29.85 -17.68 13.07
C LYS A 83 30.28 -18.44 14.32
N TYR A 84 30.48 -19.74 14.20
CA TYR A 84 30.74 -20.64 15.32
C TYR A 84 32.10 -21.33 15.11
N PRO A 85 33.19 -20.82 15.69
CA PRO A 85 34.50 -21.45 15.60
C PRO A 85 34.50 -22.90 16.10
N GLU A 86 33.56 -23.27 16.97
CA GLU A 86 33.41 -24.60 17.54
C GLU A 86 33.06 -25.69 16.50
N VAL A 87 32.56 -25.29 15.32
CA VAL A 87 32.25 -26.23 14.22
C VAL A 87 33.44 -26.48 13.30
N GLU A 88 34.59 -25.82 13.53
CA GLU A 88 35.85 -26.03 12.82
C GLU A 88 35.70 -26.02 11.28
N GLU A 89 34.91 -25.07 10.75
CA GLU A 89 34.61 -24.92 9.31
C GLU A 89 34.04 -26.21 8.65
N SER A 90 33.46 -27.11 9.44
CA SER A 90 33.05 -28.45 9.01
C SER A 90 31.53 -28.66 9.09
N ALA A 91 30.72 -27.60 9.14
CA ALA A 91 29.25 -27.70 9.22
C ALA A 91 28.62 -28.33 7.96
N ASP A 92 29.32 -28.37 6.83
CA ASP A 92 28.86 -29.03 5.60
C ASP A 92 28.71 -30.55 5.79
N LEU A 93 29.45 -31.15 6.75
CA LEU A 93 29.31 -32.57 7.10
C LEU A 93 27.92 -32.91 7.66
N LEU A 94 27.18 -31.93 8.20
CA LEU A 94 25.82 -32.10 8.71
C LEU A 94 24.79 -32.28 7.59
N LEU A 95 25.14 -32.01 6.34
CA LEU A 95 24.27 -32.18 5.18
C LEU A 95 24.39 -33.57 4.53
N LEU A 96 25.45 -34.31 4.86
CA LEU A 96 25.79 -35.59 4.24
C LEU A 96 25.22 -36.77 5.05
N ASP A 97 24.86 -37.86 4.35
CA ASP A 97 24.38 -39.10 4.97
C ASP A 97 25.57 -39.90 5.55
N ASP A 98 25.34 -40.57 6.68
CA ASP A 98 26.30 -41.41 7.41
C ASP A 98 27.05 -42.39 6.51
N LYS A 99 26.33 -42.93 5.52
CA LYS A 99 26.83 -43.96 4.60
C LYS A 99 27.85 -43.44 3.60
N GLU A 100 27.93 -42.13 3.41
CA GLU A 100 28.81 -41.47 2.44
C GLU A 100 30.09 -40.92 3.10
N LEU A 101 30.16 -40.93 4.44
CA LEU A 101 31.24 -40.30 5.19
C LEU A 101 32.33 -41.31 5.58
N PRO A 102 33.61 -41.03 5.31
CA PRO A 102 34.75 -41.73 5.91
C PRO A 102 34.71 -41.68 7.44
N MET A 103 35.24 -42.70 8.11
CA MET A 103 35.22 -42.86 9.58
C MET A 103 35.68 -41.59 10.34
N LEU A 104 36.71 -40.90 9.86
CA LEU A 104 37.19 -39.66 10.49
C LEU A 104 36.16 -38.52 10.41
N GLN A 105 35.45 -38.41 9.28
CA GLN A 105 34.43 -37.39 9.08
C GLN A 105 33.17 -37.69 9.91
N GLN A 106 32.86 -38.97 10.15
CA GLN A 106 31.82 -39.37 11.09
C GLN A 106 32.15 -38.88 12.51
N PHE A 107 33.38 -39.10 13.00
CA PHE A 107 33.80 -38.57 14.30
C PHE A 107 33.73 -37.04 14.39
N GLN A 108 34.17 -36.33 13.34
CA GLN A 108 34.08 -34.87 13.32
C GLN A 108 32.63 -34.39 13.37
N ARG A 109 31.74 -35.06 12.63
CA ARG A 109 30.31 -34.75 12.64
C ARG A 109 29.69 -35.01 14.02
N ASP A 110 29.98 -36.13 14.65
CA ASP A 110 29.46 -36.47 15.99
C ASP A 110 29.93 -35.44 17.04
N LYS A 111 31.18 -34.97 16.94
CA LYS A 111 31.72 -33.87 17.75
C LYS A 111 30.92 -32.58 17.54
N ILE A 112 30.62 -32.21 16.29
CA ILE A 112 29.81 -31.02 15.98
C ILE A 112 28.40 -31.17 16.53
N GLU A 113 27.75 -32.33 16.33
CA GLU A 113 26.39 -32.59 16.81
C GLU A 113 26.29 -32.47 18.34
N ALA A 114 27.31 -32.92 19.08
CA ALA A 114 27.38 -32.74 20.53
C ALA A 114 27.44 -31.26 20.97
N VAL A 115 27.97 -30.37 20.12
CA VAL A 115 28.10 -28.94 20.42
C VAL A 115 26.85 -28.15 20.02
N ILE A 116 26.07 -28.62 19.03
CA ILE A 116 24.85 -27.96 18.52
C ILE A 116 23.92 -27.41 19.63
N PRO A 117 23.58 -28.18 20.70
CA PRO A 117 22.70 -27.69 21.75
C PRO A 117 23.26 -26.49 22.54
N SER A 118 24.58 -26.35 22.59
CA SER A 118 25.27 -25.26 23.29
C SER A 118 25.45 -24.01 22.41
N LEU A 119 25.27 -24.13 21.09
CA LEU A 119 25.34 -23.01 20.17
C LEU A 119 24.16 -22.05 20.39
N GLN A 120 24.47 -20.82 20.77
CA GLN A 120 23.45 -19.77 20.91
C GLN A 120 22.86 -19.42 19.55
N ASN A 121 21.53 -19.27 19.47
CA ASN A 121 20.86 -18.83 18.24
C ASN A 121 21.44 -17.47 17.76
N PRO A 122 21.74 -17.33 16.46
CA PRO A 122 22.42 -16.15 15.95
C PRO A 122 21.52 -14.90 16.07
N LYS A 123 22.01 -13.88 16.78
CA LYS A 123 21.30 -12.60 17.00
C LYS A 123 21.06 -11.82 15.69
N GLU A 124 21.92 -12.01 14.69
CA GLU A 124 21.85 -11.33 13.39
C GLU A 124 20.56 -11.64 12.62
N ILE A 125 20.03 -12.85 12.77
CA ILE A 125 18.75 -13.25 12.14
C ILE A 125 17.61 -12.39 12.71
N LYS A 126 17.66 -12.07 14.00
CA LYS A 126 16.65 -11.23 14.66
C LYS A 126 16.89 -9.75 14.40
N GLY A 127 18.13 -9.29 14.24
CA GLY A 127 18.45 -7.86 14.03
C GLY A 127 17.66 -7.20 12.90
N LYS A 128 17.47 -7.91 11.78
CA LYS A 128 16.73 -7.40 10.62
C LYS A 128 15.25 -7.10 10.93
N ILE A 129 14.61 -7.91 11.78
CA ILE A 129 13.19 -7.67 12.10
C ILE A 129 13.00 -6.42 12.95
N TYR A 130 13.94 -6.11 13.86
CA TYR A 130 13.87 -4.90 14.68
C TYR A 130 14.00 -3.66 13.82
N SER A 131 14.91 -3.66 12.83
CA SER A 131 15.03 -2.55 11.89
C SER A 131 13.75 -2.36 11.05
N ALA A 132 13.15 -3.46 10.58
CA ALA A 132 11.90 -3.42 9.83
C ALA A 132 10.72 -2.92 10.69
N ALA A 133 10.66 -3.35 11.95
CA ALA A 133 9.65 -2.90 12.91
C ALA A 133 9.80 -1.40 13.21
N LEU A 134 11.03 -0.90 13.37
CA LEU A 134 11.28 0.53 13.57
C LEU A 134 10.82 1.36 12.36
N ILE A 135 11.13 0.90 11.14
CA ILE A 135 10.68 1.54 9.90
C ILE A 135 9.14 1.58 9.83
N LEU A 136 8.47 0.49 10.22
CA LEU A 136 7.01 0.42 10.27
C LEU A 136 6.44 1.43 11.27
N ILE A 137 7.01 1.54 12.47
CA ILE A 137 6.59 2.52 13.48
C ILE A 137 6.73 3.95 12.93
N ILE A 138 7.86 4.28 12.32
CA ILE A 138 8.10 5.59 11.70
C ILE A 138 7.08 5.87 10.58
N ALA A 139 6.79 4.87 9.75
CA ALA A 139 5.81 4.98 8.68
C ALA A 139 4.38 5.19 9.21
N LEU A 140 3.99 4.52 10.30
CA LEU A 140 2.70 4.75 10.95
C LEU A 140 2.57 6.18 11.48
N ILE A 141 3.60 6.67 12.18
CA ILE A 141 3.62 8.03 12.71
C ILE A 141 3.53 9.04 11.55
N SER A 142 4.31 8.82 10.49
CA SER A 142 4.32 9.68 9.30
C SER A 142 2.96 9.67 8.58
N SER A 143 2.39 8.48 8.36
CA SER A 143 1.07 8.32 7.74
C SER A 143 -0.03 9.00 8.57
N TYR A 144 0.02 8.88 9.89
CA TYR A 144 -0.91 9.57 10.78
C TYR A 144 -0.75 11.08 10.70
N GLY A 145 0.49 11.59 10.68
CA GLY A 145 0.78 13.01 10.50
C GLY A 145 0.22 13.55 9.18
N ILE A 146 0.41 12.82 8.07
CA ILE A 146 -0.11 13.19 6.74
C ILE A 146 -1.64 13.27 6.75
N SER A 147 -2.33 12.36 7.44
CA SER A 147 -3.80 12.37 7.54
C SER A 147 -4.38 13.55 8.35
N LYS A 148 -3.54 14.26 9.11
CA LYS A 148 -3.93 15.47 9.87
C LYS A 148 -3.68 16.76 9.11
N ILE A 149 -2.99 16.70 7.98
CA ILE A 149 -2.86 17.86 7.10
C ILE A 149 -4.27 18.15 6.57
N PRO A 150 -4.81 19.37 6.77
CA PRO A 150 -6.11 19.71 6.22
C PRO A 150 -6.07 19.44 4.72
N GLU A 151 -7.02 18.65 4.22
CA GLU A 151 -7.13 18.33 2.80
C GLU A 151 -6.94 19.61 2.01
N ILE A 152 -5.89 19.65 1.19
CA ILE A 152 -5.81 20.63 0.13
C ILE A 152 -7.02 20.29 -0.71
N LYS A 153 -8.11 21.05 -0.53
CA LYS A 153 -9.35 20.90 -1.28
C LYS A 153 -8.99 21.08 -2.74
N HIS A 154 -8.59 20.01 -3.40
CA HIS A 154 -8.78 19.94 -4.82
C HIS A 154 -10.29 19.92 -4.95
N ASN A 155 -10.84 20.96 -5.58
CA ASN A 155 -12.18 20.90 -6.12
C ASN A 155 -12.18 19.84 -7.23
N GLN A 156 -11.99 18.57 -6.85
CA GLN A 156 -12.67 17.50 -7.53
C GLN A 156 -14.12 17.88 -7.43
N ASN A 157 -14.69 18.20 -8.58
CA ASN A 157 -16.11 18.37 -8.78
C ASN A 157 -16.80 17.06 -8.36
N GLN A 158 -16.92 16.84 -7.05
CA GLN A 158 -18.13 16.32 -6.50
C GLN A 158 -19.19 17.23 -7.08
N THR A 159 -19.95 16.70 -8.03
CA THR A 159 -21.20 17.29 -8.46
C THR A 159 -22.19 17.10 -7.31
N THR A 160 -21.83 17.57 -6.13
CA THR A 160 -22.78 18.14 -5.20
C THR A 160 -23.31 19.32 -5.98
N LYS A 161 -24.56 19.20 -6.46
CA LYS A 161 -25.37 20.37 -6.79
C LYS A 161 -25.31 21.27 -5.56
N GLU A 162 -24.33 22.16 -5.54
CA GLU A 162 -24.40 23.38 -4.78
C GLU A 162 -25.44 24.22 -5.53
N GLN A 163 -26.69 23.80 -5.36
CA GLN A 163 -27.85 24.56 -5.72
C GLN A 163 -27.72 25.79 -4.86
N SER A 164 -27.10 26.82 -5.43
CA SER A 164 -27.08 28.16 -4.86
C SER A 164 -28.51 28.43 -4.46
N LEU A 165 -28.77 28.39 -3.15
CA LEU A 165 -30.06 28.69 -2.57
C LEU A 165 -30.24 30.20 -2.80
N ILE A 166 -30.67 30.54 -4.01
CA ILE A 166 -31.39 31.78 -4.25
C ILE A 166 -32.54 31.72 -3.24
N PRO A 167 -32.72 32.73 -2.37
CA PRO A 167 -33.86 32.74 -1.47
C PRO A 167 -35.10 32.49 -2.30
N ALA A 168 -35.87 31.46 -1.92
CA ALA A 168 -37.07 31.03 -2.63
C ALA A 168 -38.13 32.14 -2.49
N ILE A 169 -38.03 33.16 -3.33
CA ILE A 169 -39.11 34.08 -3.60
C ILE A 169 -40.22 33.22 -4.20
N LYS A 170 -41.40 33.22 -3.59
CA LYS A 170 -42.56 32.49 -4.08
C LYS A 170 -42.99 33.09 -5.41
N GLU A 171 -42.49 32.53 -6.50
CA GLU A 171 -42.84 32.93 -7.86
C GLU A 171 -44.24 32.42 -8.19
N ASN A 172 -45.13 33.32 -8.61
CA ASN A 172 -46.46 32.96 -9.09
C ASN A 172 -46.35 32.51 -10.55
N ILE A 173 -46.22 31.20 -10.77
CA ILE A 173 -46.28 30.63 -12.11
C ILE A 173 -47.69 30.76 -12.66
N LEU A 174 -47.83 31.41 -13.82
CA LEU A 174 -49.11 31.51 -14.50
C LEU A 174 -49.55 30.10 -14.94
N PRO A 175 -50.85 29.75 -14.82
CA PRO A 175 -51.36 28.41 -15.16
C PRO A 175 -51.20 28.01 -16.63
N GLU A 176 -50.77 28.94 -17.49
CA GLU A 176 -50.63 28.79 -18.93
C GLU A 176 -49.21 28.36 -19.39
N ILE A 177 -48.25 28.25 -18.46
CA ILE A 177 -46.86 27.86 -18.75
C ILE A 177 -46.65 26.39 -18.33
N SER A 178 -46.26 25.53 -19.28
CA SER A 178 -46.09 24.09 -19.05
C SER A 178 -44.68 23.70 -18.59
N ASP A 179 -43.64 24.28 -19.18
CA ASP A 179 -42.26 24.10 -18.72
C ASP A 179 -41.43 25.36 -18.97
N PHE A 180 -40.40 25.51 -18.16
CA PHE A 180 -39.51 26.66 -18.19
C PHE A 180 -38.06 26.20 -18.03
N ASN A 181 -37.20 26.57 -18.99
CA ASN A 181 -35.77 26.28 -18.94
C ASN A 181 -34.95 27.55 -19.21
N LEU A 182 -34.19 27.98 -18.21
CA LEU A 182 -33.20 29.04 -18.35
C LEU A 182 -31.80 28.45 -18.51
N THR A 183 -31.03 28.95 -19.48
CA THR A 183 -29.59 28.67 -19.57
C THR A 183 -28.80 29.97 -19.44
N ILE A 184 -27.92 30.05 -18.44
CA ILE A 184 -27.01 31.17 -18.19
C ILE A 184 -25.60 30.75 -18.61
N SER A 185 -25.00 31.48 -19.53
CA SER A 185 -23.62 31.29 -19.99
C SER A 185 -22.74 32.44 -19.50
N PRO A 186 -21.88 32.22 -18.49
CA PRO A 186 -20.95 33.24 -17.99
C PRO A 186 -19.93 33.66 -19.05
N PRO A 187 -19.36 34.88 -18.97
CA PRO A 187 -18.35 35.32 -19.92
C PRO A 187 -17.01 34.59 -19.70
N THR A 188 -16.27 34.37 -20.78
CA THR A 188 -15.08 33.49 -20.84
C THR A 188 -14.02 33.83 -19.79
N TYR A 189 -13.85 35.10 -19.44
CA TYR A 189 -12.86 35.53 -18.43
C TYR A 189 -13.18 35.06 -17.01
N THR A 190 -14.43 34.65 -16.72
CA THR A 190 -14.83 34.12 -15.41
C THR A 190 -14.49 32.64 -15.23
N GLN A 191 -14.16 31.93 -16.31
CA GLN A 191 -13.89 30.49 -16.32
C GLN A 191 -15.01 29.62 -15.69
N LYS A 192 -16.23 30.15 -15.55
CA LYS A 192 -17.38 29.42 -15.00
C LYS A 192 -18.14 28.69 -16.09
N ALA A 193 -18.62 27.48 -15.77
CA ALA A 193 -19.46 26.69 -16.67
C ALA A 193 -20.88 27.28 -16.81
N ALA A 194 -21.53 26.99 -17.94
CA ALA A 194 -22.92 27.34 -18.15
C ALA A 194 -23.82 26.61 -17.13
N ARG A 195 -24.80 27.33 -16.55
CA ARG A 195 -25.73 26.79 -15.56
C ARG A 195 -27.17 26.86 -16.06
N LYS A 196 -27.99 25.89 -15.64
CA LYS A 196 -29.43 25.84 -15.92
C LYS A 196 -30.23 26.04 -14.64
N GLN A 197 -31.32 26.79 -14.72
CA GLN A 197 -32.25 26.96 -13.60
C GLN A 197 -33.70 26.97 -14.09
N LYS A 198 -34.62 26.62 -13.17
CA LYS A 198 -36.07 26.59 -13.40
C LYS A 198 -36.81 27.70 -12.62
N THR A 199 -36.10 28.76 -12.24
CA THR A 199 -36.64 29.92 -11.52
C THR A 199 -36.51 31.16 -12.39
N PHE A 200 -37.50 32.05 -12.33
CA PHE A 200 -37.49 33.33 -13.06
C PHE A 200 -36.49 34.33 -12.45
N SER A 201 -36.24 34.23 -11.14
CA SER A 201 -35.26 35.06 -10.46
C SER A 201 -33.84 34.66 -10.84
N ILE A 202 -33.10 35.59 -11.44
CA ILE A 202 -31.72 35.36 -11.91
C ILE A 202 -30.73 36.21 -11.13
N LYS A 203 -29.61 35.59 -10.75
CA LYS A 203 -28.39 36.30 -10.36
C LYS A 203 -27.35 35.97 -11.41
N LEU A 204 -26.75 36.99 -12.01
CA LEU A 204 -25.83 36.84 -13.15
C LEU A 204 -24.58 37.69 -12.98
N GLU A 205 -23.50 37.19 -13.56
CA GLU A 205 -22.25 37.90 -13.74
C GLU A 205 -22.39 38.98 -14.81
N ASP A 206 -21.73 40.11 -14.63
CA ASP A 206 -21.74 41.20 -15.63
C ASP A 206 -21.21 40.69 -16.99
N GLY A 207 -21.94 40.97 -18.07
CA GLY A 207 -21.65 40.45 -19.40
C GLY A 207 -22.05 38.98 -19.67
N ALA A 208 -22.81 38.32 -18.79
CA ALA A 208 -23.33 36.97 -19.05
C ALA A 208 -24.42 36.94 -20.13
N LYS A 209 -24.45 35.88 -20.95
CA LYS A 209 -25.52 35.62 -21.92
C LYS A 209 -26.60 34.75 -21.28
N VAL A 210 -27.86 35.15 -21.45
CA VAL A 210 -29.01 34.43 -20.89
C VAL A 210 -29.93 33.99 -22.03
N ASN A 211 -30.29 32.71 -22.04
CA ASN A 211 -31.25 32.15 -23.00
C ASN A 211 -32.49 31.62 -22.25
N TRP A 212 -33.66 32.13 -22.64
CA TRP A 212 -34.96 31.77 -22.08
C TRP A 212 -35.71 30.86 -23.06
N GLN A 213 -36.12 29.69 -22.60
CA GLN A 213 -37.04 28.83 -23.32
C GLN A 213 -38.29 28.62 -22.45
N ILE A 214 -39.43 29.09 -22.97
CA ILE A 214 -40.73 29.03 -22.30
C ILE A 214 -41.65 28.21 -23.19
N GLU A 215 -42.28 27.19 -22.61
CA GLU A 215 -43.29 26.39 -23.27
C GLU A 215 -44.66 26.71 -22.66
N THR A 216 -45.63 27.03 -23.51
CA THR A 216 -47.01 27.32 -23.11
C THR A 216 -47.91 26.14 -23.43
N ASN A 217 -48.92 25.89 -22.59
CA ASN A 217 -49.92 24.85 -22.83
C ASN A 217 -51.07 25.32 -23.75
N ILE A 218 -51.15 26.62 -24.04
CA ILE A 218 -52.13 27.24 -24.94
C ILE A 218 -51.38 27.93 -26.09
N PRO A 219 -51.93 27.90 -27.33
CA PRO A 219 -51.38 28.66 -28.45
C PRO A 219 -51.38 30.16 -28.15
N VAL A 220 -50.25 30.82 -28.39
CA VAL A 220 -50.11 32.26 -28.22
C VAL A 220 -50.91 32.96 -29.31
N GLU A 221 -51.93 33.73 -28.93
CA GLU A 221 -52.63 34.63 -29.85
C GLU A 221 -51.67 35.71 -30.38
N LYS A 222 -51.82 36.05 -31.65
CA LYS A 222 -50.86 36.85 -32.44
C LYS A 222 -51.18 38.33 -32.43
#